data_AF-A0A350PKW6-F1
#
_entry.id   AF-A0A350PKW6-F1
#
_cell.length_a   1.000
_cell.length_b   1.000
_cell.length_c   1.000
_cell.angle_alpha   90.00
_cell.angle_beta   90.00
_cell.angle_gamma   90.00
#
_symmetry.space_group_name_H-M   'P 1'
#
loop_
_entity.id
_entity.type
_entity.pdbx_description
1 polymer ?
#
loop_
_entity_poly.entity_id
_entity_poly.type
_entity_poly.pdbx_seq_one_letter_code
_entity_poly.pdbx_strand_id
1 'polypeptide(L)'
;MEIVFKGPTFYCQEDEEHFFNWLYSIPAFKEVVGQGLELYLSLEEKVDQNSLEQLLVIFKRWELDLKSLEPLKELMQKSSLPWVQNISK
;
A
#
# COMPACT_ATOMS: atom_id res chain seq x y z
N MET A 1 10.17 8.36 -1.58
CA MET A 1 10.48 6.92 -1.63
C MET A 1 9.55 6.27 -2.64
N GLU A 2 10.01 5.30 -3.42
CA GLU A 2 9.19 4.61 -4.42
C GLU A 2 8.94 3.15 -4.02
N ILE A 3 7.72 2.67 -4.26
CA ILE A 3 7.29 1.29 -4.07
C ILE A 3 6.66 0.82 -5.38
N VAL A 4 7.13 -0.31 -5.90
CA VAL A 4 6.59 -0.91 -7.13
C VAL A 4 5.90 -2.21 -6.79
N PHE A 5 4.67 -2.38 -7.28
CA PHE A 5 3.88 -3.58 -7.07
C PHE A 5 2.94 -3.85 -8.25
N LYS A 6 2.56 -5.12 -8.43
CA LYS A 6 1.54 -5.49 -9.41
C LYS A 6 0.19 -4.93 -8.95
N GLY A 7 -0.50 -4.21 -9.83
CA GLY A 7 -1.84 -3.67 -9.57
C GLY A 7 -2.88 -4.79 -9.36
N PRO A 8 -3.96 -4.49 -8.61
CA PRO A 8 -5.02 -5.47 -8.37
C PRO A 8 -5.87 -5.70 -9.63
N THR A 9 -6.67 -6.76 -9.59
CA THR A 9 -7.75 -6.94 -10.56
C THR A 9 -8.99 -6.22 -10.05
N PHE A 10 -9.49 -5.25 -10.82
CA PHE A 10 -10.75 -4.56 -10.52
C PHE A 10 -11.93 -5.28 -11.18
N TYR A 11 -13.06 -5.34 -10.48
CA TYR A 11 -14.27 -6.00 -10.97
C TYR A 11 -15.31 -5.03 -11.54
N CYS A 12 -15.21 -3.73 -11.19
CA CYS A 12 -15.98 -2.64 -11.77
C CYS A 12 -15.23 -1.31 -11.63
N GLN A 13 -15.73 -0.27 -12.29
CA GLN A 13 -15.12 1.06 -12.24
C GLN A 13 -15.12 1.63 -10.81
N GLU A 14 -16.20 1.40 -10.05
CA GLU A 14 -16.32 1.89 -8.68
C GLU A 14 -15.30 1.25 -7.73
N ASP A 15 -14.93 -0.01 -7.96
CA ASP A 15 -13.89 -0.71 -7.19
C ASP A 15 -12.50 -0.09 -7.46
N GLU A 16 -12.21 0.20 -8.73
CA GLU A 16 -10.99 0.93 -9.13
C GLU A 16 -10.93 2.32 -8.50
N GLU A 17 -12.02 3.07 -8.58
CA GLU A 17 -12.13 4.40 -7.97
C GLU A 17 -11.93 4.34 -6.45
N HIS A 18 -12.52 3.36 -5.77
CA HIS A 18 -12.33 3.16 -4.33
C HIS A 18 -10.88 2.85 -3.97
N PHE A 19 -10.20 2.00 -4.75
CA PHE A 19 -8.79 1.69 -4.55
C PHE A 19 -7.93 2.95 -4.60
N PHE A 20 -8.04 3.71 -5.69
CA PHE A 20 -7.22 4.89 -5.91
C PHE A 20 -7.57 6.02 -4.94
N ASN A 21 -8.85 6.26 -4.67
CA ASN A 21 -9.26 7.27 -3.68
C ASN A 21 -8.69 6.97 -2.29
N TRP A 22 -8.63 5.68 -1.90
CA TRP A 22 -8.02 5.33 -0.63
C TRP A 22 -6.50 5.53 -0.66
N LEU A 23 -5.84 5.17 -1.75
CA LEU A 23 -4.42 5.40 -1.95
C LEU A 23 -4.06 6.90 -1.87
N TYR A 24 -4.87 7.76 -2.47
CA TYR A 24 -4.69 9.23 -2.46
C TYR A 24 -4.91 9.85 -1.08
N SER A 25 -5.68 9.19 -0.21
CA SER A 25 -5.96 9.68 1.14
C SER A 25 -4.83 9.40 2.15
N ILE A 26 -3.82 8.61 1.75
CA ILE A 26 -2.70 8.26 2.62
C ILE A 26 -1.88 9.53 2.89
N PRO A 27 -1.58 9.88 4.16
CA PRO A 27 -0.90 11.14 4.48
C PRO A 27 0.47 11.31 3.79
N ALA A 28 1.21 10.22 3.60
CA ALA A 28 2.50 10.22 2.92
C ALA A 28 2.40 10.08 1.38
N PHE A 29 1.21 10.08 0.78
CA PHE A 29 1.04 9.93 -0.67
C PHE A 29 1.64 11.11 -1.43
N LYS A 30 2.39 10.84 -2.52
CA LYS A 30 2.80 11.85 -3.49
C LYS A 30 2.14 11.65 -4.84
N GLU A 31 2.32 10.46 -5.40
CA GLU A 31 1.94 10.15 -6.77
C GLU A 31 1.81 8.63 -6.93
N VAL A 32 0.97 8.21 -7.87
CA VAL A 32 0.98 6.84 -8.39
C VAL A 32 0.94 6.90 -9.91
N VAL A 33 1.78 6.10 -10.56
CA VAL A 33 1.81 5.97 -12.02
C VAL A 33 1.60 4.50 -12.39
N GLY A 34 0.68 4.25 -13.31
CA GLY A 34 0.47 2.92 -13.88
C GLY A 34 1.33 2.69 -15.11
N GLN A 35 2.05 1.56 -15.15
CA GLN A 35 2.78 1.11 -16.33
C GLN A 35 2.55 -0.39 -16.55
N GLY A 36 1.79 -0.72 -17.59
CA GLY A 36 1.39 -2.11 -17.85
C GLY A 36 0.52 -2.66 -16.72
N LEU A 37 1.02 -3.68 -16.02
CA LEU A 37 0.34 -4.30 -14.86
C LEU A 37 0.91 -3.83 -13.51
N GLU A 38 1.85 -2.89 -13.52
CA GLU A 38 2.54 -2.42 -12.33
C GLU A 38 2.10 -0.99 -11.96
N LEU A 39 2.08 -0.73 -10.67
CA LEU A 39 1.86 0.58 -10.08
C LEU A 39 3.16 1.04 -9.40
N TYR A 40 3.58 2.24 -9.75
CA TYR A 40 4.74 2.95 -9.19
C TYR A 40 4.21 3.98 -8.21
N LEU A 41 4.22 3.62 -6.92
CA LEU A 41 3.73 4.47 -5.84
C LEU A 41 4.89 5.27 -5.25
N SER A 42 4.81 6.59 -5.40
CA SER A 42 5.71 7.53 -4.74
C SER A 42 5.10 8.02 -3.42
N LEU A 43 5.89 7.92 -2.37
CA LEU A 43 5.60 8.41 -1.03
C LEU A 43 6.58 9.51 -0.61
N GLU A 44 6.19 10.29 0.40
CA GLU A 44 7.08 11.17 1.14
C GLU A 44 8.34 10.45 1.65
N GLU A 45 9.42 11.20 1.86
CA GLU A 45 10.66 10.63 2.42
C GLU A 45 10.44 10.08 3.84
N LYS A 46 9.57 10.74 4.61
CA LYS A 46 9.18 10.32 5.95
C LYS A 46 7.78 9.73 5.91
N VAL A 47 7.71 8.40 5.92
CA VAL A 47 6.45 7.67 6.09
C VAL A 47 6.19 7.48 7.58
N ASP A 48 5.03 7.91 8.05
CA ASP A 48 4.61 7.73 9.44
C ASP A 48 3.85 6.41 9.64
N GLN A 49 3.61 6.05 10.91
CA GLN A 49 2.94 4.80 11.24
C GLN A 49 1.51 4.73 10.68
N ASN A 50 0.79 5.85 10.69
CA ASN A 50 -0.57 5.94 10.16
C ASN A 50 -0.60 5.66 8.65
N SER A 51 0.31 6.26 7.87
CA SER A 51 0.42 6.01 6.43
C SER A 51 0.73 4.55 6.13
N LEU A 52 1.64 3.95 6.89
CA LEU A 52 1.93 2.52 6.74
C LEU A 52 0.69 1.66 7.05
N GLU A 53 -0.03 1.92 8.13
CA GLU A 53 -1.19 1.11 8.50
C GLU A 53 -2.29 1.19 7.45
N GLN A 54 -2.50 2.36 6.85
CA GLN A 54 -3.41 2.53 5.72
C GLN A 54 -2.93 1.76 4.47
N LEU A 55 -1.64 1.82 4.14
CA LEU A 55 -1.05 1.00 3.05
C LEU A 55 -1.28 -0.48 3.30
N LEU A 56 -1.00 -0.98 4.51
CA LEU A 56 -1.20 -2.37 4.87
C LEU A 56 -2.67 -2.79 4.70
N VAL A 57 -3.60 -1.93 5.12
CA VAL A 57 -5.04 -2.17 4.95
C VAL A 57 -5.46 -2.22 3.48
N ILE A 58 -4.92 -1.33 2.63
CA ILE A 58 -5.16 -1.35 1.17
C ILE A 58 -4.61 -2.64 0.56
N PHE A 59 -3.34 -2.96 0.86
CA PHE A 59 -2.69 -4.18 0.36
C PHE A 59 -3.45 -5.43 0.77
N LYS A 60 -3.95 -5.48 2.01
CA LYS A 60 -4.76 -6.60 2.48
C LYS A 60 -6.10 -6.69 1.76
N ARG A 61 -6.78 -5.56 1.54
CA ARG A 61 -8.13 -5.52 0.96
C ARG A 61 -8.15 -5.91 -0.51
N TRP A 62 -7.14 -5.50 -1.28
CA TRP A 62 -7.00 -5.82 -2.70
C TRP A 62 -6.01 -6.97 -2.97
N GLU A 63 -5.69 -7.76 -1.94
CA GLU A 63 -4.86 -8.97 -2.03
C GLU A 63 -3.49 -8.74 -2.72
N LEU A 64 -2.87 -7.59 -2.46
CA LEU A 64 -1.58 -7.21 -3.02
C LEU A 64 -0.41 -7.86 -2.27
N ASP A 65 0.72 -8.03 -2.97
CA ASP A 65 1.92 -8.63 -2.38
C ASP A 65 2.64 -7.66 -1.44
N LEU A 66 2.56 -7.96 -0.14
CA LEU A 66 3.20 -7.20 0.94
C LEU A 66 4.73 -7.20 0.85
N LYS A 67 5.36 -8.10 0.07
CA LYS A 67 6.82 -8.09 -0.13
C LYS A 67 7.29 -6.78 -0.77
N SER A 68 6.46 -6.13 -1.58
CA SER A 68 6.79 -4.81 -2.15
C SER A 68 6.93 -3.72 -1.07
N LEU A 69 6.38 -3.92 0.13
CA LEU A 69 6.52 -3.01 1.27
C LEU A 69 7.79 -3.27 2.10
N GLU A 70 8.72 -4.11 1.64
CA GLU A 70 10.01 -4.36 2.30
C GLU A 70 10.75 -3.07 2.72
N PRO A 71 10.78 -1.98 1.93
CA PRO A 71 11.40 -0.72 2.34
C PRO A 71 10.85 -0.14 3.66
N LEU A 72 9.63 -0.53 4.05
CA LEU A 72 8.93 -0.10 5.26
C LEU A 72 8.92 -1.14 6.39
N LYS A 73 9.71 -2.21 6.29
CA LYS A 73 9.70 -3.34 7.25
C LYS A 73 9.85 -2.94 8.72
N GLU A 74 10.66 -1.92 9.00
CA GLU A 74 10.90 -1.45 10.38
C GLU A 74 9.65 -0.81 10.99
N LEU A 75 8.85 -0.11 10.18
CA LEU A 75 7.56 0.44 10.60
C LEU A 75 6.51 -0.68 10.73
N MET A 76 6.58 -1.73 9.89
CA MET A 76 5.68 -2.88 9.97
C MET A 76 5.81 -3.63 11.30
N GLN A 77 7.02 -3.74 11.85
CA GLN A 77 7.25 -4.35 13.17
C GLN A 77 6.56 -3.57 14.31
N LYS A 78 6.29 -2.28 14.12
CA LYS A 78 5.61 -1.40 15.08
C LYS A 78 4.11 -1.28 14.83
N SER A 79 3.58 -2.00 13.83
CA SER A 79 2.16 -1.95 13.47
C SER A 79 1.29 -2.42 14.64
N SER A 80 0.23 -1.65 14.90
CA SER A 80 -0.80 -2.01 15.88
C SER A 80 -1.83 -3.00 15.32
N LEU A 81 -1.80 -3.26 14.01
CA LEU A 81 -2.76 -4.11 13.31
C LEU A 81 -2.58 -5.58 13.71
N PRO A 82 -3.60 -6.25 14.28
CA PRO A 82 -3.48 -7.61 14.80
C PRO A 82 -3.09 -8.65 13.74
N TRP A 83 -3.52 -8.44 12.49
CA TRP A 83 -3.29 -9.39 11.40
C TRP A 83 -1.86 -9.30 10.83
N VAL A 84 -1.14 -8.21 11.07
CA VAL A 84 0.24 -8.01 10.60
C VAL A 84 1.24 -8.86 11.38
N GLN A 85 0.95 -9.13 12.65
CA GLN A 85 1.80 -9.94 13.53
C GLN A 85 1.95 -11.40 13.07
N ASN A 86 1.05 -11.88 12.21
CA ASN A 86 1.06 -13.26 11.70
C ASN A 86 1.72 -13.40 10.32
N ILE A 87 2.26 -12.32 9.73
CA ILE A 87 2.81 -12.32 8.36
C ILE A 87 4.29 -12.74 8.33
N SER A 88 4.96 -12.78 9.49
CA SER A 88 6.39 -13.09 9.64
C SER A 88 6.69 -14.54 10.04
N LYS A 89 5.80 -15.50 9.76
CA LYS A 89 6.05 -16.94 9.97
C LYS A 89 6.11 -17.70 8.65
#